data_AF-A0A9X5CAF7-F1
#
_entry.id   AF-A0A9X5CAF7-F1
#
_cell.length_a   1.000
_cell.length_b   1.000
_cell.length_c   1.000
_cell.angle_alpha   90.00
_cell.angle_beta   90.00
_cell.angle_gamma   90.00
#
_symmetry.space_group_name_H-M   'P 1'
#
loop_
_entity.id
_entity.type
_entity.pdbx_description
1 polymer ?
#
loop_
_entity_poly.entity_id
_entity_poly.type
_entity_poly.pdbx_seq_one_letter_code
_entity_poly.pdbx_strand_id
1 'polypeptide(L)'
;AKLIITDRLHGLIFSIITNTPCIVLPSLDNKIKGTYGWVEKEPQIIFLKTEEINNLDEIIKNMLKIKSIPSSNYNYIFDEFGNEIKALSEE
;
A
#
# COMPACT_ATOMS: atom_id res chain seq x y z
N ALA A 1 4.22 6.99 -12.71
CA ALA A 1 5.35 6.04 -12.65
C ALA A 1 4.85 4.64 -13.04
N LYS A 2 5.72 3.64 -13.21
CA LYS A 2 5.28 2.24 -13.46
C LYS A 2 5.20 1.40 -12.18
N LEU A 3 5.94 1.80 -11.15
CA LEU A 3 6.02 1.18 -9.84
C LEU A 3 6.45 2.26 -8.84
N ILE A 4 5.87 2.25 -7.65
CA ILE A 4 6.31 3.06 -6.50
C ILE A 4 6.96 2.11 -5.48
N ILE A 5 8.08 2.53 -4.90
CA ILE A 5 8.72 1.84 -3.78
C ILE A 5 8.91 2.89 -2.69
N THR A 6 8.32 2.70 -1.51
CA THR A 6 8.26 3.74 -0.49
C THR A 6 8.16 3.19 0.92
N ASP A 7 8.75 3.88 1.88
CA ASP A 7 8.54 3.71 3.33
C ASP A 7 7.61 4.79 3.91
N ARG A 8 6.98 5.62 3.05
CA ARG A 8 6.14 6.77 3.45
C ARG A 8 4.67 6.54 3.16
N LEU A 9 3.84 6.83 4.17
CA LEU A 9 2.38 6.74 4.10
C LEU A 9 1.81 7.58 2.94
N HIS A 10 2.30 8.80 2.74
CA HIS A 10 1.82 9.65 1.64
C HIS A 10 2.17 9.06 0.26
N GLY A 11 3.30 8.35 0.16
CA GLY A 11 3.66 7.63 -1.07
C GLY A 11 2.70 6.49 -1.36
N LEU A 12 2.27 5.76 -0.33
CA LEU A 12 1.23 4.73 -0.41
C LEU A 12 -0.13 5.33 -0.80
N ILE A 13 -0.55 6.43 -0.15
CA ILE A 13 -1.82 7.10 -0.49
C ILE A 13 -1.81 7.55 -1.95
N PHE A 14 -0.73 8.19 -2.41
CA PHE A 14 -0.61 8.62 -3.79
C PHE A 14 -0.52 7.46 -4.78
N SER A 15 0.09 6.33 -4.41
CA SER A 15 0.09 5.14 -5.28
C SER A 15 -1.32 4.61 -5.51
N ILE A 16 -2.17 4.63 -4.48
CA ILE A 16 -3.58 4.24 -4.58
C ILE A 16 -4.34 5.21 -5.47
N ILE A 17 -4.27 6.51 -5.19
CA ILE A 17 -4.97 7.56 -5.97
C ILE A 17 -4.57 7.53 -7.45
N THR A 18 -3.28 7.33 -7.74
CA THR A 18 -2.77 7.28 -9.12
C THR A 18 -2.88 5.90 -9.76
N ASN A 19 -3.39 4.93 -9.02
CA ASN A 19 -3.47 3.53 -9.41
C ASN A 19 -2.14 2.94 -9.93
N THR A 20 -1.06 3.34 -9.27
CA THR A 20 0.28 2.85 -9.56
C THR A 20 0.62 1.71 -8.59
N PRO A 21 1.08 0.54 -9.07
CA PRO A 21 1.56 -0.53 -8.19
C PRO A 21 2.59 -0.02 -7.20
N CYS A 22 2.54 -0.49 -5.95
CA CYS A 22 3.33 0.02 -4.85
C CYS A 22 3.94 -1.09 -4.00
N ILE A 23 5.24 -1.02 -3.77
CA ILE A 23 5.94 -1.82 -2.77
C ILE A 23 6.20 -0.92 -1.57
N VAL A 24 5.62 -1.28 -0.44
CA VAL A 24 5.72 -0.56 0.81
C VAL A 24 6.79 -1.23 1.67
N LEU A 25 7.76 -0.45 2.12
CA LEU A 25 8.85 -0.90 2.98
C LEU A 25 8.50 -0.68 4.46
N PRO A 26 9.00 -1.53 5.38
CA PRO A 26 8.84 -1.31 6.81
C PRO A 26 9.52 -0.01 7.22
N SER A 27 8.78 0.88 7.89
CA SER A 27 9.35 2.07 8.52
C SER A 27 9.90 1.73 9.91
N LEU A 28 10.94 2.46 10.33
CA LEU A 28 11.59 2.27 11.64
C LEU A 28 10.63 2.45 12.83
N ASP A 29 9.60 3.26 12.65
CA ASP A 29 8.62 3.63 13.66
C ASP A 29 7.33 2.78 13.61
N ASN A 30 7.29 1.70 12.84
CA ASN A 30 6.13 0.80 12.65
C ASN A 30 4.83 1.48 12.19
N LYS A 31 4.84 2.78 11.88
CA LYS A 31 3.66 3.55 11.46
C LYS A 31 3.01 2.95 10.23
N ILE A 32 3.84 2.55 9.27
CA ILE A 32 3.40 1.88 8.04
C ILE A 32 2.73 0.55 8.32
N LYS A 33 3.22 -0.22 9.30
CA LYS A 33 2.68 -1.55 9.62
C LYS A 33 1.24 -1.45 10.12
N GLY A 34 0.92 -0.44 10.93
CA GLY A 34 -0.44 -0.16 11.36
C GLY A 34 -1.34 0.33 10.23
N THR A 35 -0.80 1.14 9.32
CA THR A 35 -1.56 1.67 8.17
C THR A 35 -1.63 0.75 6.96
N TYR A 36 -0.97 -0.41 6.97
CA TYR A 36 -1.10 -1.37 5.87
C TYR A 36 -2.43 -2.13 5.91
N GLY A 37 -3.06 -2.26 7.09
CA GLY A 37 -4.25 -3.10 7.27
C GLY A 37 -5.40 -2.76 6.32
N TRP A 38 -5.73 -1.48 6.14
CA TRP A 38 -6.81 -1.03 5.25
C TRP A 38 -6.50 -1.17 3.75
N VAL A 39 -5.26 -1.50 3.38
CA VAL A 39 -4.85 -1.70 1.97
C VAL A 39 -4.39 -3.11 1.67
N GLU A 40 -4.42 -4.01 2.64
CA GLU A 40 -3.92 -5.39 2.49
C GLU A 40 -4.67 -6.17 1.40
N LYS A 41 -5.93 -5.81 1.15
CA LYS A 41 -6.78 -6.43 0.12
C LYS A 41 -6.45 -5.92 -1.30
N GLU A 42 -5.70 -4.84 -1.42
CA GLU A 42 -5.42 -4.20 -2.71
C GLU A 42 -4.32 -4.96 -3.45
N PRO A 43 -4.64 -5.62 -4.59
CA PRO A 43 -3.69 -6.52 -5.27
C PRO A 43 -2.47 -5.80 -5.88
N GLN A 44 -2.54 -4.48 -5.97
CA GLN A 44 -1.47 -3.63 -6.49
C GLN A 44 -0.56 -3.05 -5.39
N ILE A 45 -0.82 -3.35 -4.12
CA ILE A 45 -0.01 -2.91 -2.99
C ILE A 45 0.60 -4.14 -2.32
N ILE A 46 1.91 -4.12 -2.09
CA ILE A 46 2.61 -5.19 -1.35
C ILE A 46 3.41 -4.54 -0.24
N PHE A 47 3.27 -5.05 0.99
CA PHE A 47 4.19 -4.76 2.07
C PHE A 47 5.37 -5.74 2.04
N LEU A 48 6.58 -5.26 1.76
CA LEU A 48 7.78 -6.07 1.68
C LEU A 48 8.32 -6.35 3.08
N LYS A 49 8.25 -7.60 3.55
CA LYS A 49 8.87 -7.94 4.84
C LYS A 49 10.38 -8.02 4.70
N THR A 50 11.10 -7.79 5.80
CA THR A 50 12.57 -7.80 5.82
C THR A 50 13.11 -9.16 5.37
N GLU A 51 12.45 -10.26 5.75
CA GLU A 51 12.82 -11.62 5.30
C GLU A 51 12.66 -11.86 3.78
N GLU A 52 11.85 -11.06 3.08
CA GLU A 52 11.52 -11.24 1.65
C GLU A 52 12.46 -10.45 0.73
N ILE A 53 13.41 -9.69 1.28
CA ILE A 53 14.27 -8.79 0.49
C ILE A 53 15.10 -9.52 -0.57
N ASN A 54 15.45 -10.80 -0.33
CA ASN A 54 16.17 -11.63 -1.29
C ASN A 54 15.35 -11.93 -2.55
N ASN A 55 14.02 -11.80 -2.49
CA ASN A 55 13.09 -12.02 -3.60
C ASN A 55 12.67 -10.71 -4.28
N LEU A 56 13.29 -9.57 -3.93
CA LEU A 56 12.89 -8.25 -4.40
C LEU A 56 12.82 -8.15 -5.93
N ASP A 57 13.79 -8.75 -6.65
CA ASP A 57 13.81 -8.74 -8.11
C ASP A 57 12.58 -9.44 -8.72
N GLU A 58 12.16 -10.54 -8.12
CA GLU A 58 10.97 -11.29 -8.56
C GLU A 58 9.69 -10.50 -8.24
N ILE A 59 9.62 -9.91 -7.05
CA ILE A 59 8.51 -9.05 -6.63
C ILE A 59 8.36 -7.87 -7.59
N ILE A 60 9.46 -7.16 -7.91
CA ILE A 60 9.45 -6.05 -8.88
C ILE A 60 8.94 -6.53 -10.24
N LYS A 61 9.46 -7.66 -10.75
CA LYS A 61 9.01 -8.22 -12.03
C LYS A 61 7.52 -8.54 -12.04
N ASN A 62 6.97 -9.05 -10.93
CA ASN A 62 5.56 -9.36 -10.82
C ASN A 62 4.70 -8.09 -10.71
N MET A 63 5.14 -7.11 -9.93
CA MET A 63 4.45 -5.82 -9.79
C MET A 63 4.40 -5.03 -11.10
N LEU A 64 5.46 -5.08 -11.92
CA LEU A 64 5.50 -4.42 -13.22
C LEU A 64 4.57 -5.07 -14.28
N LYS A 65 4.07 -6.29 -14.04
CA LYS A 65 3.09 -6.96 -14.91
C LYS A 65 1.66 -6.53 -14.60
N ILE A 66 1.41 -5.92 -13.42
CA ILE A 66 0.10 -5.42 -13.05
C ILE A 66 -0.26 -4.29 -14.01
N LYS A 67 -1.25 -4.54 -14.87
CA LYS A 67 -1.81 -3.49 -15.73
C LYS A 67 -2.55 -2.51 -14.84
N SER A 68 -2.48 -1.22 -15.14
CA SER A 68 -3.27 -0.20 -14.44
C SER A 68 -4.72 -0.65 -14.42
N ILE A 69 -5.24 -0.92 -13.22
CA ILE A 69 -6.63 -1.30 -13.04
C ILE A 69 -7.48 -0.04 -13.37
N PRO A 70 -8.59 -0.14 -14.11
CA PRO A 70 -9.48 1.01 -14.27
C PRO A 70 -9.94 1.47 -12.89
N SER A 71 -9.94 2.78 -12.65
CA SER A 71 -10.30 3.45 -11.39
C SER A 71 -11.38 2.69 -10.62
N SER A 72 -10.98 1.93 -9.61
CA SER A 72 -11.89 1.39 -8.61
C SER A 72 -12.41 2.56 -7.77
N ASN A 73 -13.62 2.41 -7.24
CA ASN A 73 -14.20 3.41 -6.37
C ASN A 73 -13.40 3.47 -5.06
N TYR A 74 -12.46 4.43 -4.97
CA TYR A 74 -11.60 4.62 -3.79
C TYR A 74 -12.37 4.93 -2.51
N ASN A 75 -13.66 5.27 -2.63
CA ASN A 75 -14.50 5.57 -1.48
C ASN A 75 -14.45 4.43 -0.46
N TYR A 76 -14.56 3.16 -0.87
CA TYR A 76 -14.48 2.04 0.08
C TYR A 76 -13.16 2.00 0.87
N ILE A 77 -12.04 2.25 0.18
CA ILE A 77 -10.70 2.22 0.78
C ILE A 77 -10.54 3.37 1.78
N PHE A 78 -10.95 4.58 1.40
CA PHE A 78 -10.87 5.75 2.29
C PHE A 78 -11.93 5.73 3.39
N ASP A 79 -13.07 5.08 3.17
CA ASP A 79 -14.09 4.84 4.19
C ASP A 79 -13.58 3.85 5.24
N GLU A 80 -12.87 2.78 4.85
CA GLU A 80 -12.24 1.82 5.77
C GLU A 80 -11.20 2.54 6.65
N PHE A 81 -10.33 3.35 6.04
CA PHE A 81 -9.37 4.19 6.78
C PHE A 81 -10.07 5.21 7.71
N GLY A 82 -11.10 5.89 7.22
CA GLY A 82 -11.85 6.88 8.00
C GLY A 82 -12.58 6.27 9.20
N ASN A 83 -13.11 5.05 9.05
CA ASN A 83 -13.75 4.31 10.12
C ASN A 83 -12.74 3.86 11.19
N GLU A 84 -11.54 3.44 10.79
CA GLU A 84 -10.45 3.08 11.70
C GLU A 84 -10.03 4.29 12.56
N ILE A 85 -9.87 5.47 11.94
CA ILE A 85 -9.57 6.71 12.67
C ILE A 85 -10.70 7.10 13.63
N LYS A 86 -11.97 6.96 13.22
CA LYS A 86 -13.12 7.25 14.10
C LYS A 86 -13.14 6.32 15.31
N ALA A 87 -12.95 5.03 15.11
CA ALA A 87 -12.92 4.04 16.20
C ALA A 87 -11.84 4.37 17.24
N LEU A 88 -10.67 4.81 16.79
CA LEU A 88 -9.57 5.24 17.68
C LEU A 88 -9.83 6.57 18.40
N SER A 89 -10.74 7.40 17.89
CA SER A 89 -11.10 8.70 18.50
C SER A 89 -12.23 8.62 19.53
N GLU A 90 -12.93 7.48 19.58
CA GLU A 90 -14.03 7.22 20.50
C GLU A 90 -13.59 6.40 21.74
N GLU A 91 -12.32 5.97 21.81
CA GLU A 91 -11.62 5.46 23.01
C GLU A 91 -10.96 6.58 23.82
#